data_AF-A0A8C9LJQ0-F1
#
_entry.id   AF-A0A8C9LJQ0-F1
#
_cell.length_a   1.000
_cell.length_b   1.000
_cell.length_c   1.000
_cell.angle_alpha   90.00
_cell.angle_beta   90.00
_cell.angle_gamma   90.00
#
_symmetry.space_group_name_H-M   'P 1'
#
loop_
_entity.id
_entity.type
_entity.pdbx_description
1 polymer ?
#
loop_
_entity_poly.entity_id
_entity_poly.type
_entity_poly.pdbx_seq_one_letter_code
_entity_poly.pdbx_strand_id
1 'polypeptide(L)'
;MVARLSAFLKNAWAKEPVLVVSFIIRSLAVILPPLSPYTKYFIMINEVTPYDYPMPIHNDGNMPDVPSNCVLAYRGKIPSPSRSE
;
A
#
# COMPACT_ATOMS: atom_id res chain seq x y z
N MET A 1 -24.93 -10.42 26.03
CA MET A 1 -23.53 -9.92 26.01
C MET A 1 -23.38 -8.57 25.32
N VAL A 2 -23.97 -8.34 24.14
CA VAL A 2 -23.90 -7.07 23.39
C VAL A 2 -24.36 -5.85 24.21
N ALA A 3 -25.43 -5.96 24.99
CA ALA A 3 -25.93 -4.88 25.84
C ALA A 3 -24.97 -4.45 26.96
N ARG A 4 -24.10 -5.36 27.42
CA ARG A 4 -23.09 -5.05 28.44
C ARG A 4 -21.92 -4.30 27.81
N LEU A 5 -21.47 -4.74 26.63
CA LEU A 5 -20.39 -4.08 25.88
C LEU A 5 -20.76 -2.65 25.48
N SER A 6 -21.99 -2.42 25.04
CA SER A 6 -22.44 -1.06 24.70
C SER A 6 -22.53 -0.14 25.92
N ALA A 7 -22.90 -0.66 27.10
CA ALA A 7 -22.87 0.09 28.35
C ALA A 7 -21.44 0.42 28.81
N PHE A 8 -20.50 -0.53 28.70
CA PHE A 8 -19.08 -0.30 28.98
C PHE A 8 -18.46 0.74 28.04
N LEU A 9 -18.78 0.67 26.74
CA LEU A 9 -18.25 1.62 25.76
C LEU A 9 -18.75 3.04 26.04
N LYS A 10 -20.03 3.23 26.39
CA LYS A 10 -20.59 4.54 26.78
C LYS A 10 -19.92 5.09 28.04
N ASN A 11 -19.66 4.23 29.03
CA ASN A 11 -18.98 4.62 30.26
C ASN A 11 -17.49 4.98 30.02
N ALA A 12 -16.79 4.20 29.19
CA ALA A 12 -15.40 4.45 28.81
C ALA A 12 -15.26 5.73 27.97
N TRP A 13 -16.24 6.02 27.10
CA TRP A 13 -16.31 7.30 26.37
C TRP A 13 -16.48 8.51 27.30
N ALA A 14 -17.25 8.36 28.38
CA ALA A 14 -17.48 9.45 29.33
C ALA A 14 -16.28 9.71 30.25
N LYS A 15 -15.52 8.66 30.60
CA LYS A 15 -14.36 8.77 31.49
C LYS A 15 -13.05 9.05 30.76
N GLU A 16 -12.78 8.30 29.70
CA GLU A 16 -11.47 8.29 29.02
C GLU A 16 -11.67 8.28 27.50
N PRO A 17 -12.25 9.35 26.93
CA PRO A 17 -12.55 9.42 25.49
C PRO A 17 -11.29 9.30 24.64
N VAL A 18 -10.17 9.84 25.11
CA VAL A 18 -8.87 9.80 24.41
C VAL A 18 -8.41 8.36 24.19
N LEU A 19 -8.57 7.48 25.19
CA LEU A 19 -8.17 6.09 25.07
C LEU A 19 -9.11 5.35 24.11
N VAL A 20 -10.42 5.53 24.22
CA VAL A 20 -11.37 4.86 23.31
C VAL A 20 -11.13 5.26 21.86
N VAL A 21 -10.91 6.55 21.59
CA VAL A 21 -10.59 7.04 20.25
C VAL A 21 -9.27 6.46 19.74
N SER A 22 -8.24 6.35 20.59
CA SER A 22 -6.96 5.74 20.20
C SER A 22 -7.10 4.28 19.76
N PHE A 23 -7.91 3.50 20.48
CA PHE A 23 -8.19 2.11 20.13
C PHE A 23 -8.96 2.00 18.81
N ILE A 24 -9.93 2.89 18.57
CA ILE A 24 -10.68 2.93 17.30
C ILE A 24 -9.74 3.25 16.14
N ILE A 25 -8.92 4.30 16.25
CA ILE A 25 -7.97 4.70 15.20
C ILE A 25 -6.97 3.58 14.93
N ARG A 26 -6.41 2.96 15.98
CA ARG A 26 -5.49 1.83 15.84
C ARG A 26 -6.16 0.64 15.15
N SER A 27 -7.39 0.32 15.53
CA SER A 27 -8.12 -0.79 14.91
C SER A 27 -8.40 -0.52 13.42
N LEU A 28 -8.80 0.70 13.09
CA LEU A 28 -9.06 1.11 11.71
C LEU A 28 -7.77 1.08 10.89
N ALA A 29 -6.66 1.56 11.44
CA ALA A 29 -5.35 1.56 10.79
C ALA A 29 -4.82 0.14 10.50
N VAL A 30 -5.22 -0.88 11.28
CA VAL A 30 -4.84 -2.29 11.05
C VAL A 30 -5.76 -2.97 10.03
N ILE A 31 -7.05 -2.64 10.03
CA ILE A 31 -8.06 -3.27 9.17
C ILE A 31 -8.10 -2.65 7.77
N LEU A 32 -7.78 -1.36 7.64
CA LEU A 32 -7.86 -0.61 6.38
C LEU A 32 -6.83 -1.07 5.31
N PRO A 33 -5.57 -1.39 5.65
CA PRO A 33 -4.58 -1.82 4.65
C PRO A 33 -4.94 -3.08 3.86
N PRO A 34 -5.42 -4.19 4.46
CA PRO A 34 -5.79 -5.38 3.68
C PRO A 34 -7.12 -5.24 2.91
N LEU A 35 -8.02 -4.34 3.34
CA LEU A 35 -9.30 -4.10 2.64
C LEU A 35 -9.16 -3.12 1.48
N SER A 36 -8.14 -2.27 1.48
CA SER A 36 -8.00 -1.21 0.51
C SER A 36 -7.29 -1.70 -0.76
N PRO A 37 -7.92 -1.57 -1.95
CA PRO A 37 -7.23 -1.82 -3.23
C PRO A 37 -6.08 -0.83 -3.46
N TYR A 38 -6.01 0.27 -2.69
CA TYR A 38 -4.97 1.30 -2.80
C TYR A 38 -3.63 0.89 -2.20
N THR A 39 -3.61 -0.08 -1.28
CA THR A 39 -2.36 -0.59 -0.69
C THR A 39 -1.47 -1.23 -1.75
N LYS A 40 -2.07 -1.86 -2.78
CA LYS A 40 -1.34 -2.42 -3.93
C LYS A 40 -0.59 -1.34 -4.72
N TYR A 41 -1.26 -0.23 -5.02
CA TYR A 41 -0.65 0.88 -5.75
C TYR A 41 0.48 1.54 -4.95
N PHE A 42 0.33 1.66 -3.63
CA PHE A 42 1.37 2.20 -2.77
C PHE A 42 2.67 1.37 -2.85
N ILE A 43 2.56 0.04 -2.80
CA ILE A 43 3.71 -0.87 -2.92
C ILE A 43 4.36 -0.72 -4.30
N MET A 44 3.56 -0.68 -5.37
CA MET A 44 4.07 -0.54 -6.73
C MET A 44 4.79 0.81 -6.92
N ILE A 45 4.28 1.91 -6.37
CA ILE A 45 4.95 3.22 -6.48
C ILE A 45 6.35 3.18 -5.84
N ASN A 46 6.48 2.56 -4.66
CA ASN A 46 7.76 2.45 -3.97
C ASN A 46 8.79 1.58 -4.74
N GLU A 47 8.33 0.57 -5.48
CA GLU A 47 9.18 -0.29 -6.30
C GLU A 47 9.62 0.38 -7.62
N VAL A 48 8.78 1.27 -8.14
CA VAL A 48 9.01 1.95 -9.42
C VAL A 48 9.95 3.14 -9.27
N THR A 49 10.05 3.74 -8.08
CA THR A 49 10.97 4.85 -7.80
C THR A 49 12.41 4.36 -7.64
N PRO A 50 13.31 4.64 -8.59
CA PRO A 50 14.70 4.20 -8.52
C PRO A 50 15.47 5.10 -7.55
N TYR A 51 15.84 4.57 -6.39
CA TYR A 51 16.73 5.26 -5.44
C TYR A 51 18.20 5.03 -5.76
N ASP A 52 18.53 3.87 -6.34
CA ASP A 52 19.86 3.54 -6.83
C ASP A 52 19.97 3.80 -8.33
N TYR A 53 21.16 4.22 -8.78
CA TYR A 53 21.44 4.40 -10.20
C TYR A 53 21.55 3.01 -10.86
N PRO A 54 20.69 2.68 -11.84
CA PRO A 54 20.74 1.36 -12.46
C PRO A 54 22.02 1.24 -13.29
N MET A 55 22.96 0.40 -12.84
CA MET A 55 24.15 0.08 -13.62
C MET A 55 23.73 -0.70 -14.88
N PRO A 56 24.13 -0.24 -16.08
CA PRO A 56 23.83 -0.95 -17.32
C PRO A 56 24.43 -2.35 -17.31
N ILE A 57 23.60 -3.36 -17.58
CA ILE A 57 24.03 -4.75 -17.72
C ILE A 57 24.74 -4.90 -19.08
N HIS A 58 25.88 -5.59 -19.12
CA HIS A 58 26.58 -5.88 -20.36
C HIS A 58 25.73 -6.83 -21.22
N ASN A 59 25.37 -6.40 -22.43
CA ASN A 59 24.47 -7.13 -23.31
C ASN A 59 25.21 -8.32 -23.95
N ASP A 60 24.90 -9.55 -23.52
CA ASP A 60 25.48 -10.80 -24.04
C ASP A 60 24.77 -11.37 -25.29
N GLY A 61 23.77 -10.65 -25.81
CA GLY A 61 23.02 -11.04 -27.01
C GLY A 61 21.84 -11.98 -26.75
N ASN A 62 21.56 -12.39 -25.50
CA ASN A 62 20.44 -13.27 -25.15
C ASN A 62 19.57 -12.74 -24.00
N MET A 63 19.27 -11.44 -23.98
CA MET A 63 18.39 -10.82 -22.97
C MET A 63 17.10 -10.29 -23.61
N PRO A 64 16.07 -11.14 -23.84
CA PRO A 64 14.79 -10.70 -24.41
C PRO A 64 13.99 -9.78 -23.47
N ASP A 65 14.27 -9.84 -22.17
CA ASP A 65 13.51 -9.12 -21.13
C ASP A 65 14.09 -7.74 -20.77
N VAL A 66 15.29 -7.39 -21.28
CA VAL A 66 15.96 -6.12 -20.96
C VAL A 66 15.73 -5.11 -22.10
N PRO A 67 14.98 -4.03 -21.87
CA PRO A 67 14.72 -3.04 -22.92
C PRO A 67 16.00 -2.28 -23.27
N SER A 68 16.32 -2.23 -24.57
CA SER A 68 17.55 -1.62 -25.09
C SER A 68 17.48 -0.09 -25.19
N ASN A 69 16.30 0.50 -24.97
CA ASN A 69 16.06 1.93 -25.02
C ASN A 69 15.43 2.45 -23.72
N CYS A 70 15.91 3.61 -23.28
CA CYS A 70 15.53 4.25 -22.02
C CYS A 70 14.00 4.45 -21.89
N VAL A 71 13.31 4.76 -22.99
CA VAL A 71 11.86 5.00 -22.98
C VAL A 71 11.03 3.73 -22.71
N LEU A 72 11.43 2.55 -23.21
CA LEU A 72 10.69 1.31 -22.91
C LEU A 72 10.98 0.78 -21.49
N ALA A 73 12.14 1.12 -20.92
CA ALA A 73 12.49 0.76 -19.54
C ALA A 73 11.54 1.36 -18.50
N TYR A 74 11.07 2.60 -18.72
CA TYR A 74 10.10 3.25 -17.83
C TYR A 74 8.63 2.95 -18.19
N ARG A 75 8.35 2.56 -19.44
CA ARG A 75 6.98 2.27 -19.90
C ARG A 75 6.37 1.02 -19.25
N GLY A 76 7.18 -0.01 -18.97
CA GLY A 76 6.74 -1.23 -18.26
C GLY A 76 6.60 -1.05 -16.74
N LYS A 77 7.15 0.05 -16.20
CA LYS A 77 7.21 0.32 -14.76
C LYS A 77 6.06 1.24 -14.29
N ILE A 78 5.44 1.99 -15.20
CA ILE A 78 4.27 2.83 -14.87
C ILE A 78 3.00 1.96 -14.84
N PRO A 79 2.27 1.87 -13.72
CA PRO A 79 1.00 1.16 -13.66
C PRO A 79 0.00 1.84 -14.60
N SER A 80 -0.43 1.13 -15.65
CA SER A 80 -1.47 1.61 -16.55
C SER A 80 -2.84 1.50 -15.85
N PRO A 81 -3.66 2.57 -15.78
CA PRO A 81 -4.95 2.56 -15.09
C PRO A 81 -6.06 1.77 -15.84
N SER A 82 -5.71 1.01 -16.88
CA SER A 82 -6.67 0.37 -17.79
C SER A 82 -6.39 -1.12 -17.97
N ARG A 83 -6.75 -1.93 -16.98
CA ARG A 83 -7.20 -3.31 -17.19
C ARG A 83 -8.04 -3.75 -15.99
N SER A 84 -9.28 -3.26 -15.99
CA SER A 84 -10.41 -3.94 -15.34
C SER A 84 -10.81 -5.11 -16.23
N GLU A 85 -10.49 -6.33 -15.79
CA GLU A 85 -11.21 -7.55 -16.17
C GLU A 85 -12.07 -7.97 -14.97
#